data_AF-A0A7S0BSU0-F1
#
_entry.id   AF-A0A7S0BSU0-F1
#
_cell.length_a   1.000
_cell.length_b   1.000
_cell.length_c   1.000
_cell.angle_alpha   90.00
_cell.angle_beta   90.00
_cell.angle_gamma   90.00
#
_symmetry.space_group_name_H-M   'P 1'
#
loop_
_entity.id
_entity.type
_entity.pdbx_description
1 polymer ?
#
loop_
_entity_poly.entity_id
_entity_poly.type
_entity_poly.pdbx_seq_one_letter_code
_entity_poly.pdbx_strand_id
1 'polypeptide(L)'
;GVPFHVHGRVFAETIVGRKRWLLLPPGMRPKFDGEKSTASWLMNYQKNNLKHTEVLRNVLDCTVCQSEVIYIPADWWHATLNLDQTVFISAFIDDSVGSKPNLFK
;
A
#
# COMPACT_ATOMS: atom_id res chain seq x y z
N GLY A 1 0.94 3.31 10.96
CA GLY A 1 0.70 2.91 9.56
C GLY A 1 -0.17 3.94 8.88
N VAL A 2 -0.33 3.84 7.56
CA VAL A 2 -1.08 4.80 6.72
C VAL A 2 -2.30 4.09 6.12
N PRO A 3 -3.51 4.71 6.13
CA PRO A 3 -4.72 4.16 5.51
C PRO A 3 -4.54 3.92 4.01
N PHE A 4 -5.56 3.33 3.36
CA PHE A 4 -5.51 3.13 1.90
C PHE A 4 -5.31 4.45 1.16
N HIS A 5 -4.39 4.46 0.20
CA HIS A 5 -4.13 5.57 -0.70
C HIS A 5 -3.47 5.06 -1.99
N VAL A 6 -3.26 5.96 -2.95
CA VAL A 6 -2.59 5.69 -4.22
C VAL A 6 -1.59 6.80 -4.51
N HIS A 7 -0.53 6.47 -5.25
CA HIS A 7 0.45 7.39 -5.80
C HIS A 7 1.22 6.68 -6.93
N GLY A 8 2.26 7.32 -7.46
CA GLY A 8 3.18 6.72 -8.43
C GLY A 8 3.95 5.50 -7.89
N ARG A 9 4.93 5.02 -8.65
CA ARG A 9 5.67 3.79 -8.32
C ARG A 9 6.55 4.01 -7.08
N VAL A 10 6.66 2.99 -6.23
CA VAL A 10 7.47 3.09 -5.01
C VAL A 10 8.23 1.80 -4.70
N PHE A 11 9.46 1.93 -4.23
CA PHE A 11 10.14 0.89 -3.45
C PHE A 11 10.05 1.25 -1.96
N ALA A 12 9.70 0.29 -1.12
CA ALA A 12 9.70 0.47 0.33
C ALA A 12 10.49 -0.64 1.03
N GLU A 13 11.54 -0.25 1.73
CA GLU A 13 12.43 -1.15 2.48
C GLU A 13 12.18 -1.00 3.98
N THR A 14 12.02 -2.12 4.67
CA THR A 14 11.94 -2.15 6.14
C THR A 14 13.34 -2.35 6.73
N ILE A 15 13.85 -1.35 7.44
CA ILE A 15 15.20 -1.35 8.04
C ILE A 15 15.18 -2.01 9.43
N VAL A 16 14.13 -1.75 10.21
CA VAL A 16 13.92 -2.31 11.55
C VAL A 16 12.47 -2.74 11.68
N GLY A 17 12.22 -3.88 12.33
CA GLY A 17 10.89 -4.37 12.64
C GLY A 17 10.18 -4.98 11.44
N ARG A 18 8.84 -4.95 11.45
CA ARG A 18 7.98 -5.57 10.43
C ARG A 18 6.82 -4.66 10.05
N LYS A 19 6.62 -4.51 8.75
CA LYS A 19 5.53 -3.70 8.19
C LYS A 19 4.58 -4.57 7.37
N ARG A 20 3.31 -4.60 7.74
CA ARG A 20 2.26 -5.25 6.95
C ARG A 20 1.73 -4.29 5.90
N TRP A 21 1.57 -4.80 4.68
CA TRP A 21 1.04 -4.09 3.52
C TRP A 21 -0.21 -4.82 3.02
N LEU A 22 -1.25 -4.04 2.74
CA LEU A 22 -2.47 -4.50 2.11
C LEU A 22 -2.54 -3.83 0.74
N LEU A 23 -2.67 -4.59 -0.33
CA LEU A 23 -2.66 -4.07 -1.70
C LEU A 23 -3.87 -4.52 -2.50
N LEU A 24 -4.38 -3.63 -3.34
CA LEU A 24 -5.42 -3.89 -4.34
C LEU A 24 -5.01 -3.25 -5.66
N PRO A 25 -5.30 -3.90 -6.80
CA PRO A 25 -4.92 -3.38 -8.10
C PRO A 25 -5.70 -2.10 -8.44
N PRO A 26 -5.22 -1.32 -9.43
CA PRO A 26 -5.97 -0.20 -9.99
C PRO A 26 -7.37 -0.66 -10.44
N GLY A 27 -8.38 0.18 -10.21
CA GLY A 27 -9.78 -0.15 -10.49
C GLY A 27 -10.53 -0.88 -9.37
N MET A 28 -9.83 -1.47 -8.40
CA MET A 28 -10.44 -2.12 -7.23
C MET A 28 -10.40 -1.22 -5.98
N ARG A 29 -11.16 -0.11 -6.01
CA ARG A 29 -11.14 0.86 -4.91
C ARG A 29 -11.68 0.25 -3.59
N PRO A 30 -10.89 0.19 -2.51
CA PRO A 30 -11.37 -0.26 -1.22
C PRO A 30 -12.36 0.76 -0.63
N LYS A 31 -13.33 0.27 0.15
CA LYS A 31 -14.15 1.13 1.01
C LYS A 31 -13.38 1.39 2.30
N PHE A 32 -12.93 2.61 2.51
CA PHE A 32 -12.21 3.03 3.71
C PHE A 32 -12.55 4.48 4.08
N ASP A 33 -12.18 4.86 5.29
CA ASP A 33 -12.32 6.21 5.83
C ASP A 33 -10.89 6.74 6.04
N GLY A 34 -10.54 7.82 5.32
CA GLY A 34 -9.19 8.39 5.31
C GLY A 34 -8.76 8.94 6.68
N GLU A 35 -9.72 9.27 7.54
CA GLU A 35 -9.47 9.78 8.89
C GLU A 35 -9.24 8.64 9.90
N LYS A 36 -9.47 7.38 9.51
CA LYS A 36 -9.31 6.21 10.37
C LYS A 36 -8.05 5.44 10.04
N SER A 37 -7.40 4.95 11.09
CA SER A 37 -6.19 4.13 10.95
C SER A 37 -6.46 2.80 10.24
N THR A 38 -5.42 2.25 9.58
CA THR A 38 -5.44 0.90 8.99
C THR A 38 -5.82 -0.17 10.01
N ALA A 39 -5.42 -0.02 11.27
CA ALA A 39 -5.79 -0.92 12.35
C ALA A 39 -7.30 -0.88 12.62
N SER A 40 -7.89 0.33 12.70
CA SER A 40 -9.34 0.50 12.84
C SER A 40 -10.10 -0.10 11.66
N TRP A 41 -9.58 0.13 10.44
CA TRP A 41 -10.13 -0.48 9.24
C TRP A 41 -10.13 -2.00 9.34
N LEU A 42 -8.99 -2.63 9.63
CA LEU A 42 -8.86 -4.09 9.80
C LEU A 42 -9.81 -4.64 10.87
N MET A 43 -9.92 -3.98 12.03
CA MET A 43 -10.81 -4.42 13.10
C MET A 43 -12.28 -4.36 12.69
N ASN A 44 -12.71 -3.24 12.08
CA ASN A 44 -14.07 -3.09 11.57
C ASN A 44 -14.36 -4.12 10.46
N TYR A 45 -13.36 -4.38 9.62
CA TYR A 45 -13.44 -5.32 8.52
C TYR A 45 -13.59 -6.78 8.99
N GLN A 46 -12.88 -7.16 10.05
CA GLN A 46 -13.02 -8.46 10.72
C GLN A 46 -14.36 -8.60 11.45
N LYS A 47 -14.78 -7.56 12.20
CA LYS A 47 -16.02 -7.57 13.00
C LYS A 47 -17.30 -7.65 12.15
N ASN A 48 -17.32 -6.95 11.02
CA ASN A 48 -18.51 -6.91 10.15
C ASN A 48 -18.62 -8.11 9.20
N ASN A 49 -17.82 -9.16 9.40
CA ASN A 49 -17.86 -10.40 8.61
C ASN A 49 -17.84 -10.15 7.08
N LEU A 50 -17.12 -9.10 6.65
CA LEU A 50 -17.01 -8.73 5.22
C LEU A 50 -16.19 -9.75 4.42
N LYS A 51 -15.85 -10.92 5.01
CA LYS A 51 -15.07 -12.05 4.47
C LYS A 51 -15.57 -12.56 3.12
N HIS A 52 -16.77 -12.15 2.70
CA HIS A 52 -17.39 -12.55 1.44
C HIS A 52 -17.48 -11.44 0.39
N THR A 53 -16.94 -10.25 0.66
CA THR A 53 -16.88 -9.19 -0.37
C THR A 53 -15.83 -9.53 -1.42
N GLU A 54 -16.12 -9.25 -2.68
CA GLU A 54 -15.21 -9.47 -3.82
C GLU A 54 -13.86 -8.79 -3.62
N VAL A 55 -13.86 -7.57 -3.05
CA VAL A 55 -12.65 -6.82 -2.71
C VAL A 55 -11.76 -7.62 -1.76
N LEU A 56 -12.34 -8.26 -0.75
CA LEU A 56 -11.61 -8.95 0.32
C LEU A 56 -10.88 -10.19 -0.19
N ARG A 57 -11.48 -10.91 -1.15
CA ARG A 57 -10.85 -12.06 -1.80
C ARG A 57 -9.63 -11.68 -2.65
N ASN A 58 -9.51 -10.40 -3.02
CA ASN A 58 -8.47 -9.90 -3.91
C ASN A 58 -7.45 -9.00 -3.20
N VAL A 59 -7.58 -8.76 -1.88
CA VAL A 59 -6.55 -8.03 -1.13
C VAL A 59 -5.30 -8.90 -1.05
N LEU A 60 -4.21 -8.43 -1.64
CA LEU A 60 -2.89 -9.00 -1.39
C LEU A 60 -2.43 -8.52 -0.01
N ASP A 61 -2.02 -9.47 0.82
CA ASP A 61 -1.65 -9.22 2.21
C ASP A 61 -0.29 -9.83 2.48
N CYS A 62 0.70 -8.98 2.71
CA CYS A 62 2.06 -9.41 2.96
C CYS A 62 2.68 -8.62 4.11
N THR A 63 3.70 -9.22 4.72
CA THR A 63 4.55 -8.55 5.70
C THR A 63 5.94 -8.41 5.11
N VAL A 64 6.46 -7.18 5.11
CA VAL A 64 7.83 -6.85 4.73
C VAL A 64 8.62 -6.76 6.03
N CYS A 65 9.45 -7.76 6.26
CA CYS A 65 10.32 -7.91 7.41
C CYS A 65 11.59 -7.08 7.26
N GLN A 66 12.40 -7.05 8.31
CA GLN A 66 13.71 -6.42 8.29
C GLN A 66 14.56 -6.91 7.12
N SER A 67 15.18 -5.96 6.41
CA SER A 67 16.00 -6.19 5.22
C SER A 67 15.24 -6.73 4.00
N GLU A 68 13.90 -6.67 4.03
CA GLU A 68 13.06 -6.95 2.86
C GLU A 68 12.60 -5.65 2.21
N VAL A 69 12.38 -5.72 0.89
CA VAL A 69 11.86 -4.62 0.09
C VAL A 69 10.58 -5.05 -0.62
N ILE A 70 9.63 -4.13 -0.74
CA ILE A 70 8.47 -4.28 -1.61
C ILE A 70 8.52 -3.22 -2.71
N TYR A 71 8.21 -3.65 -3.93
CA TYR A 71 7.93 -2.76 -5.04
C TYR A 71 6.42 -2.69 -5.26
N ILE A 72 5.87 -1.48 -5.35
CA ILE A 72 4.45 -1.24 -5.60
C ILE A 72 4.33 -0.47 -6.91
N PRO A 73 3.65 -1.02 -7.94
CA PRO A 73 3.42 -0.33 -9.19
C PRO A 73 2.52 0.92 -8.99
N ALA A 74 2.53 1.82 -9.98
CA ALA A 74 1.70 3.02 -9.96
C ALA A 74 0.21 2.68 -9.77
N ASP A 75 -0.50 3.56 -9.05
CA ASP A 75 -1.95 3.54 -8.86
C ASP A 75 -2.52 2.31 -8.13
N TRP A 76 -1.66 1.46 -7.55
CA TRP A 76 -2.10 0.39 -6.67
C TRP A 76 -2.56 0.98 -5.34
N TRP A 77 -3.79 0.64 -4.95
CA TRP A 77 -4.31 0.96 -3.63
C TRP A 77 -3.51 0.22 -2.59
N HIS A 78 -2.95 0.92 -1.61
CA HIS A 78 -2.23 0.27 -0.54
C HIS A 78 -2.40 0.96 0.81
N ALA A 79 -2.43 0.15 1.86
CA ALA A 79 -2.44 0.57 3.26
C ALA A 79 -1.33 -0.14 4.02
N THR A 80 -0.82 0.51 5.08
CA THR A 80 0.25 -0.06 5.90
C THR A 80 -0.11 -0.14 7.38
N LEU A 81 0.39 -1.17 8.04
CA LEU A 81 0.31 -1.37 9.49
C LEU A 81 1.71 -1.73 10.00
N ASN A 82 2.20 -1.00 11.00
CA ASN A 82 3.43 -1.38 11.70
C ASN A 82 3.05 -2.45 12.72
N LEU A 83 3.71 -3.61 12.69
CA LEU A 83 3.39 -4.73 13.59
C LEU A 83 4.15 -4.67 14.91
N ASP A 84 5.22 -3.89 14.95
CA ASP A 84 6.11 -3.64 16.07
C ASP A 84 6.81 -2.28 15.87
N GLN A 85 7.90 -2.02 16.58
CA GLN A 85 8.70 -0.81 16.37
C GLN A 85 9.36 -0.88 14.99
N THR A 86 8.78 -0.17 14.02
CA THR A 86 9.17 -0.23 12.62
C THR A 86 9.86 1.05 12.16
N VAL A 87 11.03 0.90 11.51
CA VAL A 87 11.70 1.96 10.74
C VAL A 87 11.78 1.49 9.30
N PHE A 88 11.33 2.32 8.36
CA PHE A 88 11.30 1.99 6.93
C PHE A 88 11.59 3.24 6.09
N ILE A 89 12.09 3.05 4.87
CA ILE A 89 12.30 4.11 3.88
C ILE A 89 11.45 3.81 2.65
N SER A 90 10.94 4.86 2.01
CA SER A 90 10.24 4.75 0.72
C SER A 90 10.88 5.67 -0.31
N ALA A 91 11.23 5.09 -1.46
CA ALA A 91 11.76 5.80 -2.60
C ALA A 91 10.69 5.83 -3.71
N PHE A 92 10.20 7.03 -3.99
CA PHE A 92 9.22 7.28 -5.05
C PHE A 92 9.95 7.50 -6.37
N ILE A 93 9.50 6.82 -7.42
CA ILE A 93 10.08 6.92 -8.75
C ILE A 93 9.23 7.89 -9.56
N ASP A 94 9.85 8.94 -10.09
CA ASP A 94 9.22 9.85 -11.01
C ASP A 94 9.26 9.26 -12.43
N ASP A 95 8.08 9.04 -13.02
CA ASP A 95 7.96 8.56 -14.40
C ASP A 95 8.29 9.67 -15.44
N SER A 96 8.54 10.91 -15.00
CA SER A 96 9.01 12.00 -15.87
C SER A 96 10.45 11.82 -16.37
N VAL A 97 11.26 11.00 -15.68
CA VAL A 97 12.66 10.73 -16.04
C VAL A 97 12.71 9.60 -17.08
N GLY A 98 12.14 9.87 -18.26
CA GLY A 98 12.05 8.89 -19.35
C GLY A 98 11.10 9.28 -20.48
N SER A 99 10.17 10.20 -20.24
CA SER A 99 9.49 10.91 -21.32
C SER A 99 10.53 11.80 -22.01
N LYS A 100 11.00 11.36 -23.19
CA LYS A 100 11.73 12.25 -24.09
C LYS A 100 10.98 13.58 -24.13
N PRO A 101 11.64 14.75 -23.95
CA PRO A 101 10.97 16.01 -24.24
C PRO A 101 10.40 15.87 -25.65
N ASN A 102 9.12 16.20 -25.82
CA ASN A 102 8.50 16.30 -27.14
C ASN A 102 9.23 17.39 -27.92
N LEU A 103 10.37 17.07 -28.51
CA LEU A 103 10.84 17.73 -29.71
C LEU A 103 9.76 17.43 -30.75
N PHE A 104 9.22 18.49 -31.35
CA PHE A 104 8.03 18.53 -32.21
C PHE A 104 6.69 18.77 -31.47
N LYS A 105 6.52 19.99 -30.99
CA LYS A 105 5.34 20.81 -31.30
C LYS A 105 5.80 22.21 -31.70
#